data_AF-A0A7N4NWM4-F1
#
_entry.id   AF-A0A7N4NWM4-F1
#
_cell.length_a   1.000
_cell.length_b   1.000
_cell.length_c   1.000
_cell.angle_alpha   90.00
_cell.angle_beta   90.00
_cell.angle_gamma   90.00
#
_symmetry.space_group_name_H-M   'P 1'
#
loop_
_entity.id
_entity.type
_entity.pdbx_description
1 polymer ?
#
loop_
_entity_poly.entity_id
_entity_poly.type
_entity_poly.pdbx_seq_one_letter_code
_entity_poly.pdbx_strand_id
1 'polypeptide(L)'
;IPFFWKVKCFSSGKKSTENKTVTPMLRHLTYKIKATGPITVAEYMKEVLTNPAKLLGIWYISEWIATGKSSTFQLVELGPGRGTLTGDILRVFSQLGSVLKNCDISIHLVEKTPQGWREMFIDIDPQDSDKLRFVLAPNSTPAETFIQSKETRDHVEVCPDAGVIIQLLSERIEENGGAALIADYGHDGTKMDTFRGFCGHKLHDVLIAPGTADLTADVDFSYLRRMTQGRVASVGPIQQQQFLKNMGIDVRLKVLLDNSSDTATQQQLIQGYDMLMNPKKMGERFNFFALLPHQRLSSGNTYQSKSLPSPVAGFGELTWK
;
A
#
# COMPACT_ATOMS: atom_id res chain seq x y z
N ILE A 1 -9.25 36.69 -15.96
CA ILE A 1 -7.77 36.53 -15.99
C ILE A 1 -7.50 35.08 -15.60
N PRO A 2 -7.14 34.18 -16.53
CA PRO A 2 -7.06 32.76 -16.20
C PRO A 2 -5.83 32.52 -15.31
N PHE A 3 -6.04 31.77 -14.24
CA PHE A 3 -5.10 31.50 -13.16
C PHE A 3 -4.03 30.50 -13.64
N PHE A 4 -2.76 30.86 -13.57
CA PHE A 4 -1.63 30.04 -14.01
C PHE A 4 -1.30 28.95 -12.99
N TRP A 5 -1.32 27.68 -13.42
CA TRP A 5 -0.85 26.52 -12.69
C TRP A 5 0.69 26.55 -12.63
N LYS A 6 1.29 26.45 -11.43
CA LYS A 6 2.76 26.43 -11.27
C LYS A 6 3.32 25.05 -11.58
N VAL A 7 4.42 25.04 -12.33
CA VAL A 7 5.13 23.85 -12.81
C VAL A 7 6.36 23.58 -11.93
N LYS A 8 6.61 22.31 -11.56
CA LYS A 8 7.94 21.84 -11.11
C LYS A 8 8.30 20.53 -11.83
N CYS A 9 9.54 20.45 -12.29
CA CYS A 9 10.14 19.23 -12.84
C CYS A 9 10.94 18.52 -11.76
N PHE A 10 10.69 17.24 -11.54
CA PHE A 10 11.65 16.33 -10.91
C PHE A 10 12.38 15.58 -12.02
N SER A 11 13.71 15.72 -12.10
CA SER A 11 14.51 15.00 -13.10
C SER A 11 15.85 14.55 -12.50
N SER A 12 16.16 13.27 -12.70
CA SER A 12 17.54 12.81 -12.92
C SER A 12 17.51 11.59 -13.83
N GLY A 13 18.07 11.70 -15.03
CA GLY A 13 18.32 10.56 -15.92
C GLY A 13 18.28 10.89 -17.42
N LYS A 14 19.39 10.62 -18.12
CA LYS A 14 19.68 10.98 -19.53
C LYS A 14 18.68 10.42 -20.55
N LYS A 15 18.42 11.21 -21.61
CA LYS A 15 17.63 10.87 -22.80
C LYS A 15 18.23 9.70 -23.58
N SER A 16 17.45 8.63 -23.76
CA SER A 16 17.55 7.74 -24.91
C SER A 16 16.26 7.87 -25.74
N THR A 17 16.42 8.17 -27.02
CA THR A 17 15.35 8.23 -28.02
C THR A 17 14.97 6.81 -28.44
N GLU A 18 13.98 6.23 -27.80
CA GLU A 18 13.25 5.06 -28.31
C GLU A 18 11.87 5.52 -28.80
N ASN A 19 11.46 5.02 -29.97
CA ASN A 19 10.17 5.28 -30.61
C ASN A 19 9.03 5.02 -29.62
N LYS A 20 8.46 6.09 -29.04
CA LYS A 20 7.37 6.01 -28.07
C LYS A 20 6.06 5.69 -28.77
N THR A 21 5.72 4.42 -28.85
CA THR A 21 4.34 4.01 -29.09
C THR A 21 3.48 4.46 -27.90
N VAL A 22 2.60 5.44 -28.14
CA VAL A 22 1.63 5.93 -27.16
C VAL A 22 0.78 4.75 -26.68
N THR A 23 0.86 4.42 -25.39
CA THR A 23 0.11 3.29 -24.83
C THR A 23 -1.41 3.58 -24.91
N PRO A 24 -2.26 2.56 -25.07
CA PRO A 24 -3.72 2.75 -25.03
C PRO A 24 -4.17 3.45 -23.73
N MET A 25 -3.51 3.13 -22.61
CA MET A 25 -3.75 3.76 -21.31
C MET A 25 -3.38 5.23 -21.30
N LEU A 26 -2.21 5.60 -21.85
CA LEU A 26 -1.81 7.01 -21.96
C LEU A 26 -2.84 7.80 -22.77
N ARG A 27 -3.33 7.23 -23.87
CA ARG A 27 -4.36 7.86 -24.70
C ARG A 27 -5.67 8.07 -23.94
N HIS A 28 -6.12 7.07 -23.21
CA HIS A 28 -7.32 7.15 -22.35
C HIS A 28 -7.18 8.26 -21.30
N LEU A 29 -6.06 8.29 -20.57
CA LEU A 29 -5.76 9.32 -19.58
C LEU A 29 -5.72 10.72 -20.21
N THR A 30 -5.09 10.87 -21.37
CA THR A 30 -5.07 12.15 -22.11
C THR A 30 -6.47 12.61 -22.50
N TYR A 31 -7.36 11.71 -22.96
CA TYR A 31 -8.74 12.09 -23.26
C TYR A 31 -9.50 12.52 -22.00
N LYS A 32 -9.33 11.79 -20.90
CA LYS A 32 -9.95 12.12 -19.62
C LYS A 32 -9.50 13.50 -19.13
N ILE A 33 -8.19 13.74 -19.08
CA ILE A 33 -7.63 15.04 -18.65
C ILE A 33 -8.12 16.18 -19.55
N LYS A 34 -8.22 15.98 -20.86
CA LYS A 34 -8.79 16.99 -21.77
C LYS A 34 -10.26 17.29 -21.49
N ALA A 35 -11.03 16.31 -21.01
CA ALA A 35 -12.46 16.46 -20.72
C ALA A 35 -12.73 17.04 -19.33
N THR A 36 -11.96 16.63 -18.32
CA THR A 36 -12.23 16.95 -16.90
C THR A 36 -11.24 17.95 -16.29
N GLY A 37 -10.16 18.26 -17.00
CA GLY A 37 -8.97 18.92 -16.42
C GLY A 37 -8.04 17.91 -15.74
N PRO A 38 -6.97 18.40 -15.07
CA PRO A 38 -6.04 17.55 -14.34
C PRO A 38 -6.76 16.60 -13.38
N ILE A 39 -6.25 15.38 -13.23
CA ILE A 39 -6.81 14.35 -12.34
C ILE A 39 -5.92 14.15 -11.11
N THR A 40 -6.45 13.69 -9.99
CA THR A 40 -5.64 13.44 -8.79
C THR A 40 -4.66 12.26 -9.00
N VAL A 41 -3.60 12.19 -8.19
CA VAL A 41 -2.70 11.00 -8.19
C VAL A 41 -3.47 9.73 -7.80
N ALA A 42 -4.42 9.86 -6.88
CA ALA A 42 -5.28 8.76 -6.46
C ALA A 42 -6.11 8.20 -7.63
N GLU A 43 -6.74 9.09 -8.40
CA GLU A 43 -7.52 8.72 -9.58
C GLU A 43 -6.65 8.13 -10.69
N TYR A 44 -5.46 8.70 -10.91
CA TYR A 44 -4.48 8.13 -11.83
C TYR A 44 -4.07 6.72 -11.43
N MET A 45 -3.75 6.49 -10.16
CA MET A 45 -3.37 5.19 -9.64
C MET A 45 -4.51 4.18 -9.83
N LYS A 46 -5.75 4.58 -9.53
CA LYS A 46 -6.94 3.77 -9.78
C LYS A 46 -7.07 3.40 -11.25
N GLU A 47 -7.04 4.37 -12.17
CA GLU A 47 -7.09 4.09 -13.62
C GLU A 47 -5.95 3.19 -14.08
N VAL A 48 -4.72 3.38 -13.60
CA VAL A 48 -3.59 2.56 -14.04
C VAL A 48 -3.67 1.13 -13.51
N LEU A 49 -4.21 0.92 -12.31
CA LEU A 49 -4.28 -0.41 -11.67
C LEU A 49 -5.55 -1.17 -12.02
N THR A 50 -6.70 -0.49 -12.11
CA THR A 50 -8.02 -1.12 -12.16
C THR A 50 -8.74 -0.95 -13.50
N ASN A 51 -8.19 -0.15 -14.43
CA ASN A 51 -8.82 0.00 -15.73
C ASN A 51 -8.81 -1.34 -16.50
N PRO A 52 -9.99 -1.82 -16.92
CA PRO A 52 -10.16 -3.13 -17.56
C PRO A 52 -9.40 -3.27 -18.90
N ALA A 53 -8.86 -2.18 -19.45
CA ALA A 53 -7.97 -2.19 -20.61
C ALA A 53 -6.69 -3.03 -20.39
N LYS A 54 -6.27 -3.31 -19.15
CA LYS A 54 -5.07 -4.09 -18.85
C LYS A 54 -5.21 -5.61 -18.97
N LEU A 55 -6.35 -6.18 -18.58
CA LEU A 55 -6.44 -7.64 -18.39
C LEU A 55 -7.66 -8.28 -19.05
N LEU A 56 -8.68 -7.51 -19.40
CA LEU A 56 -9.92 -8.06 -19.91
C LEU A 56 -10.27 -7.49 -21.28
N GLY A 57 -10.10 -6.20 -21.56
CA GLY A 57 -10.63 -5.59 -22.79
C GLY A 57 -10.29 -6.31 -24.11
N ILE A 58 -9.04 -6.79 -24.28
CA ILE A 58 -8.61 -7.47 -25.52
C ILE A 58 -9.11 -8.93 -25.59
N TRP A 59 -9.05 -9.68 -24.47
CA TRP A 59 -9.59 -11.04 -24.40
C TRP A 59 -11.13 -11.05 -24.40
N TYR A 60 -11.76 -10.08 -23.75
CA TYR A 60 -13.20 -9.88 -23.64
C TYR A 60 -13.82 -9.53 -24.99
N ILE A 61 -13.18 -8.67 -25.79
CA ILE A 61 -13.60 -8.42 -27.19
C ILE A 61 -13.40 -9.68 -28.05
N SER A 62 -12.30 -10.43 -27.85
CA SER A 62 -12.04 -11.70 -28.53
C SER A 62 -13.11 -12.76 -28.23
N GLU A 63 -13.42 -13.00 -26.96
CA GLU A 63 -14.39 -14.01 -26.53
C GLU A 63 -15.84 -13.59 -26.79
N TRP A 64 -16.19 -12.31 -26.63
CA TRP A 64 -17.54 -11.82 -26.94
C TRP A 64 -17.88 -11.92 -28.43
N ILE A 65 -16.89 -11.71 -29.31
CA ILE A 65 -17.02 -11.96 -30.75
C ILE A 65 -17.08 -13.47 -31.04
N ALA A 66 -16.27 -14.28 -30.36
CA ALA A 66 -16.23 -15.74 -30.55
C ALA A 66 -17.48 -16.47 -30.02
N THR A 67 -18.18 -15.94 -29.00
CA THR A 67 -19.32 -16.58 -28.32
C THR A 67 -20.69 -16.04 -28.71
N GLY A 68 -20.79 -15.18 -29.73
CA GLY A 68 -22.08 -14.86 -30.36
C GLY A 68 -22.98 -13.86 -29.62
N LYS A 69 -22.40 -12.97 -28.79
CA LYS A 69 -23.10 -11.81 -28.18
C LYS A 69 -24.33 -12.18 -27.31
N SER A 70 -24.15 -12.98 -26.27
CA SER A 70 -25.19 -13.22 -25.26
C SER A 70 -25.27 -12.09 -24.21
N SER A 71 -26.47 -11.85 -23.65
CA SER A 71 -26.85 -10.62 -22.93
C SER A 71 -26.67 -10.64 -21.40
N THR A 72 -26.04 -11.64 -20.80
CA THR A 72 -25.73 -11.62 -19.35
C THR A 72 -24.46 -12.40 -19.02
N PHE A 73 -23.47 -11.72 -18.44
CA PHE A 73 -22.19 -12.30 -17.98
C PHE A 73 -21.78 -11.66 -16.65
N GLN A 74 -21.24 -12.44 -15.71
CA GLN A 74 -20.69 -11.97 -14.44
C GLN A 74 -19.23 -12.40 -14.31
N LEU A 75 -18.36 -11.44 -14.04
CA LEU A 75 -16.93 -11.63 -13.84
C LEU A 75 -16.60 -11.41 -12.36
N VAL A 76 -15.95 -12.39 -11.74
CA VAL A 76 -15.46 -12.28 -10.36
C VAL A 76 -13.98 -12.61 -10.36
N GLU A 77 -13.15 -11.61 -10.05
CA GLU A 77 -11.74 -11.79 -9.76
C GLU A 77 -11.52 -11.66 -8.25
N LEU A 78 -10.78 -12.60 -7.68
CA LEU A 78 -10.34 -12.60 -6.29
C LEU A 78 -8.82 -12.73 -6.34
N GLY A 79 -8.08 -11.66 -6.02
CA GLY A 79 -6.62 -11.68 -5.97
C GLY A 79 -6.12 -12.41 -4.72
N PRO A 80 -5.52 -13.62 -4.82
CA PRO A 80 -5.06 -14.37 -3.64
C PRO A 80 -3.53 -14.50 -3.56
N GLY A 81 -2.77 -13.94 -4.51
CA GLY A 81 -1.41 -14.40 -4.75
C GLY A 81 -1.38 -15.94 -4.90
N ARG A 82 -0.46 -16.64 -4.21
CA ARG A 82 -0.36 -18.12 -4.19
C ARG A 82 -1.15 -18.81 -3.06
N GLY A 83 -1.95 -18.08 -2.27
CA GLY A 83 -3.06 -18.65 -1.47
C GLY A 83 -2.74 -19.64 -0.34
N THR A 84 -1.50 -19.86 0.08
CA THR A 84 -1.18 -20.90 1.10
C THR A 84 -1.50 -20.50 2.55
N LEU A 85 -1.65 -19.20 2.86
CA LEU A 85 -1.97 -18.69 4.20
C LEU A 85 -3.48 -18.40 4.38
N THR A 86 -4.25 -18.51 3.30
CA THR A 86 -5.56 -17.87 3.16
C THR A 86 -6.72 -18.71 3.73
N GLY A 87 -6.57 -20.03 3.82
CA GLY A 87 -7.65 -20.93 4.30
C GLY A 87 -8.14 -20.63 5.72
N ASP A 88 -7.23 -20.36 6.65
CA ASP A 88 -7.58 -20.18 8.08
C ASP A 88 -7.99 -18.74 8.43
N ILE A 89 -7.57 -17.77 7.63
CA ILE A 89 -7.81 -16.34 7.86
C ILE A 89 -9.21 -15.92 7.34
N LEU A 90 -9.73 -16.58 6.29
CA LEU A 90 -10.97 -16.18 5.59
C LEU A 90 -12.25 -16.17 6.46
N ARG A 91 -12.32 -16.94 7.55
CA ARG A 91 -13.53 -16.99 8.39
C ARG A 91 -13.79 -15.68 9.15
N VAL A 92 -12.73 -14.94 9.49
CA VAL A 92 -12.80 -13.63 10.17
C VAL A 92 -13.00 -12.50 9.15
N PHE A 93 -12.47 -12.65 7.93
CA PHE A 93 -12.51 -11.62 6.89
C PHE A 93 -13.78 -11.63 6.03
N SER A 94 -14.67 -12.62 6.15
CA SER A 94 -15.91 -12.66 5.33
C SER A 94 -16.83 -11.45 5.52
N GLN A 95 -16.85 -10.85 6.73
CA GLN A 95 -17.62 -9.64 7.04
C GLN A 95 -16.90 -8.33 6.67
N LEU A 96 -15.57 -8.33 6.62
CA LEU A 96 -14.76 -7.24 6.07
C LEU A 96 -14.64 -7.35 4.54
N GLY A 97 -14.95 -8.51 3.98
CA GLY A 97 -14.82 -8.81 2.57
C GLY A 97 -15.76 -7.97 1.70
N SER A 98 -16.88 -7.46 2.22
CA SER A 98 -17.72 -6.49 1.50
C SER A 98 -17.07 -5.11 1.39
N VAL A 99 -16.35 -4.68 2.44
CA VAL A 99 -15.61 -3.41 2.47
C VAL A 99 -14.35 -3.53 1.62
N LEU A 100 -13.55 -4.59 1.83
CA LEU A 100 -12.30 -4.83 1.12
C LEU A 100 -12.48 -5.21 -0.36
N LYS A 101 -13.63 -5.76 -0.78
CA LYS A 101 -13.90 -6.09 -2.20
C LYS A 101 -13.99 -4.89 -3.13
N ASN A 102 -14.25 -3.70 -2.58
CA ASN A 102 -14.40 -2.46 -3.35
C ASN A 102 -13.31 -1.42 -3.06
N CYS A 103 -12.30 -1.77 -2.26
CA CYS A 103 -11.24 -0.85 -1.87
C CYS A 103 -10.13 -0.83 -2.92
N ASP A 104 -10.27 0.02 -3.92
CA ASP A 104 -9.14 0.47 -4.73
C ASP A 104 -8.31 1.42 -3.87
N ILE A 105 -7.35 0.88 -3.12
CA ILE A 105 -6.48 1.69 -2.24
C ILE A 105 -5.65 2.61 -3.13
N SER A 106 -5.93 3.90 -3.05
CA SER A 106 -5.27 4.93 -3.82
C SER A 106 -4.70 6.01 -2.90
N ILE A 107 -3.60 6.63 -3.33
CA ILE A 107 -2.90 7.62 -2.54
C ILE A 107 -3.03 9.02 -3.14
N HIS A 108 -3.25 9.99 -2.27
CA HIS A 108 -3.21 11.41 -2.58
C HIS A 108 -1.84 11.95 -2.17
N LEU A 109 -1.14 12.60 -3.09
CA LEU A 109 0.12 13.28 -2.79
C LEU A 109 -0.18 14.73 -2.47
N VAL A 110 0.38 15.26 -1.37
CA VAL A 110 0.18 16.66 -0.97
C VAL A 110 1.53 17.31 -0.67
N GLU A 111 1.77 18.49 -1.26
CA GLU A 111 2.98 19.31 -1.06
C GLU A 111 2.66 20.55 -0.23
N LYS A 112 3.59 20.95 0.63
CA LYS A 112 3.54 22.17 1.41
C LYS A 112 3.98 23.36 0.56
N THR A 113 3.12 24.36 0.44
CA THR A 113 3.39 25.61 -0.30
C THR A 113 3.35 26.82 0.64
N PRO A 114 3.85 28.00 0.21
CA PRO A 114 3.69 29.23 1.00
C PRO A 114 2.22 29.61 1.26
N GLN A 115 1.28 29.10 0.47
CA GLN A 115 -0.17 29.32 0.60
C GLN A 115 -0.88 28.17 1.36
N GLY A 116 -0.12 27.29 2.02
CA GLY A 116 -0.61 26.10 2.70
C GLY A 116 -0.38 24.81 1.90
N TRP A 117 -0.97 23.72 2.36
CA TRP A 117 -0.92 22.44 1.66
C TRP A 117 -1.66 22.49 0.32
N ARG A 118 -1.16 21.78 -0.69
CA ARG A 118 -1.79 21.64 -2.00
C ARG A 118 -1.63 20.22 -2.51
N GLU A 119 -2.74 19.61 -2.89
CA GLU A 119 -2.73 18.28 -3.49
C GLU A 119 -2.06 18.30 -4.87
N MET A 120 -1.33 17.24 -5.21
CA MET A 120 -0.77 17.03 -6.52
C MET A 120 -1.74 16.29 -7.44
N PHE A 121 -1.78 16.76 -8.67
CA PHE A 121 -2.58 16.27 -9.78
C PHE A 121 -1.65 15.88 -10.93
N ILE A 122 -2.19 15.13 -11.89
CA ILE A 122 -1.54 14.75 -13.12
C ILE A 122 -2.25 15.44 -14.27
N ASP A 123 -1.45 16.12 -15.10
CA ASP A 123 -1.88 16.87 -16.26
C ASP A 123 -1.03 16.48 -17.48
N ILE A 124 -1.50 16.88 -18.66
CA ILE A 124 -0.75 16.72 -19.90
C ILE A 124 0.37 17.78 -19.93
N ASP A 125 1.54 17.41 -20.46
CA ASP A 125 2.60 18.38 -20.70
C ASP A 125 2.19 19.34 -21.83
N PRO A 126 2.18 20.67 -21.61
CA PRO A 126 1.75 21.64 -22.62
C PRO A 126 2.67 21.68 -23.85
N GLN A 127 3.90 21.18 -23.72
CA GLN A 127 4.88 21.10 -24.82
C GLN A 127 4.86 19.74 -25.52
N ASP A 128 4.25 18.71 -24.92
CA ASP A 128 4.26 17.35 -25.43
C ASP A 128 3.00 16.59 -25.00
N SER A 129 2.03 16.44 -25.91
CA SER A 129 0.76 15.78 -25.60
C SER A 129 0.87 14.29 -25.27
N ASP A 130 2.04 13.69 -25.51
CA ASP A 130 2.33 12.29 -25.21
C ASP A 130 3.10 12.14 -23.88
N LYS A 131 3.18 13.21 -23.09
CA LYS A 131 3.75 13.19 -21.74
C LYS A 131 2.76 13.69 -20.70
N LEU A 132 2.81 13.06 -19.54
CA LEU A 132 2.13 13.49 -18.34
C LEU A 132 3.12 14.18 -17.40
N ARG A 133 2.62 15.07 -16.55
CA ARG A 133 3.41 15.78 -15.53
C ARG A 133 2.60 15.95 -14.24
N PHE A 134 3.30 16.14 -13.12
CA PHE A 134 2.67 16.58 -11.89
C PHE A 134 2.38 18.09 -11.92
N VAL A 135 1.23 18.47 -11.38
CA VAL A 135 0.81 19.87 -11.19
C VAL A 135 0.15 20.03 -9.81
N LEU A 136 0.22 21.20 -9.21
CA LEU A 136 -0.41 21.46 -7.91
C LEU A 136 -1.85 21.96 -8.06
N ALA A 137 -2.76 21.47 -7.21
CA ALA A 137 -4.11 21.98 -7.10
C ALA A 137 -4.11 23.50 -6.90
N PRO A 138 -5.04 24.24 -7.51
CA PRO A 138 -5.05 25.69 -7.43
C PRO A 138 -5.65 26.15 -6.08
N ASN A 139 -6.53 25.33 -5.52
CA ASN A 139 -7.27 25.54 -4.27
C ASN A 139 -7.12 24.31 -3.37
N SER A 140 -7.51 24.48 -2.11
CA SER A 140 -7.51 23.41 -1.12
C SER A 140 -8.48 22.28 -1.51
N THR A 141 -8.06 21.03 -1.34
CA THR A 141 -8.89 19.84 -1.60
C THR A 141 -9.22 19.08 -0.31
N PRO A 142 -10.25 18.22 -0.28
CA PRO A 142 -10.58 17.42 0.89
C PRO A 142 -9.43 16.53 1.39
N ALA A 143 -8.50 16.12 0.51
CA ALA A 143 -7.33 15.32 0.90
C ALA A 143 -6.45 16.04 1.94
N GLU A 144 -6.44 17.38 1.93
CA GLU A 144 -5.66 18.18 2.89
C GLU A 144 -6.17 18.06 4.33
N THR A 145 -7.43 17.67 4.53
CA THR A 145 -8.02 17.50 5.88
C THR A 145 -7.40 16.35 6.67
N PHE A 146 -6.75 15.41 5.98
CA PHE A 146 -6.07 14.27 6.59
C PHE A 146 -4.62 14.56 6.98
N ILE A 147 -4.13 15.78 6.70
CA ILE A 147 -2.78 16.22 7.05
C ILE A 147 -2.74 16.67 8.50
N GLN A 148 -1.66 16.32 9.20
CA GLN A 148 -1.53 16.65 10.61
C GLN A 148 -1.24 18.13 10.81
N SER A 149 -1.84 18.72 11.86
CA SER A 149 -1.54 20.09 12.28
C SER A 149 -0.08 20.31 12.72
N LYS A 150 0.59 19.24 13.17
CA LYS A 150 2.01 19.23 13.55
C LYS A 150 2.92 18.60 12.49
N GLU A 151 2.44 18.48 11.26
CA GLU A 151 3.23 17.88 10.18
C GLU A 151 4.47 18.74 9.86
N THR A 152 5.65 18.12 9.96
CA THR A 152 6.93 18.78 9.72
C THR A 152 7.48 18.53 8.32
N ARG A 153 6.96 17.51 7.62
CA ARG A 153 7.34 17.19 6.24
C ARG A 153 6.86 18.28 5.27
N ASP A 154 7.50 18.31 4.10
CA ASP A 154 7.07 19.17 2.99
C ASP A 154 6.23 18.42 1.96
N HIS A 155 6.28 17.08 1.95
CA HIS A 155 5.45 16.22 1.12
C HIS A 155 4.87 15.08 1.96
N VAL A 156 3.60 14.77 1.74
CA VAL A 156 2.87 13.72 2.46
C VAL A 156 2.03 12.93 1.49
N GLU A 157 2.03 11.61 1.68
CA GLU A 157 1.13 10.69 1.00
C GLU A 157 0.00 10.32 1.95
N VAL A 158 -1.24 10.50 1.50
CA VAL A 158 -2.44 10.29 2.29
C VAL A 158 -3.32 9.25 1.61
N CYS A 159 -3.81 8.29 2.38
CA CYS A 159 -4.82 7.33 1.91
C CYS A 159 -6.08 7.40 2.80
N PRO A 160 -7.12 8.14 2.39
CA PRO A 160 -8.38 8.21 3.13
C PRO A 160 -9.02 6.83 3.33
N ASP A 161 -9.01 5.98 2.30
CA ASP A 161 -9.61 4.64 2.34
C ASP A 161 -8.97 3.75 3.41
N ALA A 162 -7.64 3.75 3.50
CA ALA A 162 -6.93 3.04 4.56
C ALA A 162 -7.33 3.56 5.95
N GLY A 163 -7.56 4.87 6.08
CA GLY A 163 -8.03 5.48 7.32
C GLY A 163 -9.43 5.00 7.72
N VAL A 164 -10.36 4.90 6.77
CA VAL A 164 -11.71 4.35 6.98
C VAL A 164 -11.64 2.89 7.43
N ILE A 165 -10.81 2.07 6.76
CA ILE A 165 -10.62 0.66 7.14
C ILE A 165 -10.12 0.56 8.58
N ILE A 166 -9.13 1.37 8.97
CA ILE A 166 -8.60 1.35 10.33
C ILE A 166 -9.64 1.78 11.36
N GLN A 167 -10.46 2.79 11.06
CA GLN A 167 -11.56 3.22 11.94
C GLN A 167 -12.56 2.08 12.15
N LEU A 168 -13.00 1.42 11.08
CA LEU A 168 -13.93 0.29 11.15
C LEU A 168 -13.34 -0.91 11.92
N LEU A 169 -12.06 -1.22 11.71
CA LEU A 169 -11.35 -2.25 12.46
C LEU A 169 -11.28 -1.90 13.95
N SER A 170 -10.99 -0.63 14.26
CA SER A 170 -10.84 -0.16 15.64
C SER A 170 -12.18 -0.22 16.39
N GLU A 171 -13.26 0.26 15.77
CA GLU A 171 -14.62 0.18 16.32
C GLU A 171 -15.02 -1.27 16.60
N ARG A 172 -14.79 -2.17 15.64
CA ARG A 172 -15.11 -3.59 15.81
C ARG A 172 -14.31 -4.27 16.93
N ILE A 173 -13.02 -3.97 17.05
CA ILE A 173 -12.18 -4.52 18.12
C ILE A 173 -12.60 -3.96 19.48
N GLU A 174 -12.99 -2.68 19.55
CA GLU A 174 -13.51 -2.05 20.76
C GLU A 174 -14.83 -2.69 21.21
N GLU A 175 -15.77 -2.92 20.29
CA GLU A 175 -17.10 -3.47 20.59
C GLU A 175 -17.12 -4.99 20.81
N ASN A 176 -16.34 -5.75 20.05
CA ASN A 176 -16.42 -7.22 20.03
C ASN A 176 -15.14 -7.92 20.51
N GLY A 177 -14.09 -7.17 20.84
CA GLY A 177 -12.76 -7.73 21.06
C GLY A 177 -12.10 -8.24 19.78
N GLY A 178 -11.00 -8.98 19.93
CA GLY A 178 -10.19 -9.46 18.82
C GLY A 178 -8.88 -8.69 18.66
N ALA A 179 -8.24 -8.81 17.50
CA ALA A 179 -7.02 -8.08 17.17
C ALA A 179 -6.86 -8.01 15.64
N ALA A 180 -6.12 -7.02 15.16
CA ALA A 180 -5.69 -6.93 13.76
C ALA A 180 -4.16 -6.88 13.68
N LEU A 181 -3.60 -7.50 12.64
CA LEU A 181 -2.18 -7.43 12.31
C LEU A 181 -2.07 -6.92 10.87
N ILE A 182 -1.47 -5.75 10.71
CA ILE A 182 -1.17 -5.14 9.42
C ILE A 182 0.30 -5.41 9.13
N ALA A 183 0.57 -5.95 7.94
CA ALA A 183 1.92 -6.26 7.51
C ALA A 183 2.11 -5.72 6.09
N ASP A 184 2.96 -4.71 5.93
CA ASP A 184 3.25 -4.10 4.64
C ASP A 184 4.61 -3.39 4.61
N TYR A 185 5.05 -2.99 3.42
CA TYR A 185 6.12 -2.01 3.25
C TYR A 185 5.68 -0.67 3.82
N GLY A 186 6.56 0.01 4.56
CA GLY A 186 6.13 1.24 5.20
C GLY A 186 7.19 2.01 5.97
N HIS A 187 6.70 2.99 6.71
CA HIS A 187 7.44 3.82 7.65
C HIS A 187 6.53 4.36 8.75
N ASP A 188 7.10 4.93 9.82
CA ASP A 188 6.35 5.54 10.93
C ASP A 188 6.48 7.06 10.87
N GLY A 189 5.88 7.69 9.86
CA GLY A 189 5.94 9.16 9.68
C GLY A 189 7.29 9.75 9.27
N THR A 190 8.27 8.93 8.86
CA THR A 190 9.63 9.38 8.54
C THR A 190 9.92 9.61 7.05
N LYS A 191 9.18 8.97 6.14
CA LYS A 191 9.38 9.14 4.69
C LYS A 191 8.35 10.12 4.10
N MET A 192 8.69 10.60 2.89
CA MET A 192 7.91 11.56 2.11
C MET A 192 7.53 10.93 0.76
N ASP A 193 8.46 10.88 -0.19
CA ASP A 193 8.19 10.41 -1.56
C ASP A 193 8.42 8.90 -1.67
N THR A 194 7.33 8.13 -1.67
CA THR A 194 7.37 6.67 -1.75
C THR A 194 6.56 6.10 -2.91
N PHE A 195 5.70 6.92 -3.53
CA PHE A 195 5.01 6.60 -4.78
C PHE A 195 5.98 6.28 -5.91
N ARG A 196 5.90 5.05 -6.43
CA ARG A 196 6.85 4.53 -7.42
C ARG A 196 6.23 3.47 -8.32
N GLY A 197 6.79 3.37 -9.53
CA GLY A 197 6.47 2.32 -10.48
C GLY A 197 7.52 1.22 -10.45
N PHE A 198 7.11 -0.04 -10.59
CA PHE A 198 8.00 -1.17 -10.83
C PHE A 198 7.66 -1.86 -12.15
N CYS A 199 8.67 -2.06 -12.99
CA CYS A 199 8.56 -2.83 -14.22
C CYS A 199 9.76 -3.78 -14.31
N GLY A 200 9.51 -5.10 -14.43
CA GLY A 200 10.58 -6.10 -14.51
C GLY A 200 11.58 -6.06 -13.35
N HIS A 201 11.09 -5.86 -12.12
CA HIS A 201 11.90 -5.71 -10.89
C HIS A 201 12.85 -4.50 -10.86
N LYS A 202 12.62 -3.49 -11.71
CA LYS A 202 13.36 -2.22 -11.71
C LYS A 202 12.43 -1.05 -11.43
N LEU A 203 12.97 -0.03 -10.78
CA LEU A 203 12.28 1.23 -10.58
C LEU A 203 11.96 1.85 -11.95
N HIS A 204 10.70 2.23 -12.13
CA HIS A 204 10.16 2.82 -13.33
C HIS A 204 9.47 4.13 -12.96
N ASP A 205 9.65 5.15 -13.79
CA ASP A 205 8.92 6.41 -13.63
C ASP A 205 7.42 6.14 -13.74
N VAL A 206 6.66 6.65 -12.77
CA VAL A 206 5.22 6.42 -12.66
C VAL A 206 4.45 7.01 -13.83
N LEU A 207 4.93 8.07 -14.49
CA LEU A 207 4.24 8.77 -15.57
C LEU A 207 4.66 8.30 -16.98
N ILE A 208 5.74 7.52 -17.09
CA ILE A 208 6.20 6.97 -18.36
C ILE A 208 5.41 5.69 -18.67
N ALA A 209 4.86 5.62 -19.88
CA ALA A 209 4.10 4.46 -20.36
C ALA A 209 3.08 3.96 -19.30
N PRO A 210 2.14 4.82 -18.87
CA PRO A 210 1.17 4.47 -17.84
C PRO A 210 0.49 3.15 -18.21
N GLY A 211 0.34 2.28 -17.23
CA GLY A 211 -0.16 0.93 -17.43
C GLY A 211 0.89 -0.14 -17.73
N THR A 212 2.16 0.17 -17.96
CA THR A 212 3.18 -0.88 -18.14
C THR A 212 3.93 -1.23 -16.85
N ALA A 213 3.82 -0.39 -15.82
CA ALA A 213 4.39 -0.61 -14.50
C ALA A 213 3.31 -0.90 -13.46
N ASP A 214 3.70 -1.63 -12.41
CA ASP A 214 2.94 -1.78 -11.18
C ASP A 214 3.20 -0.58 -10.27
N LEU A 215 2.15 0.04 -9.73
CA LEU A 215 2.26 1.25 -8.92
C LEU A 215 2.15 0.90 -7.44
N THR A 216 3.06 1.41 -6.63
CA THR A 216 3.11 1.14 -5.19
C THR A 216 3.51 2.39 -4.39
N ALA A 217 3.09 2.44 -3.14
CA ALA A 217 3.47 3.43 -2.15
C ALA A 217 3.66 2.72 -0.79
N ASP A 218 4.55 3.24 0.05
CA ASP A 218 4.79 2.74 1.40
C ASP A 218 3.61 3.14 2.31
N VAL A 219 3.23 2.25 3.23
CA VAL A 219 2.24 2.55 4.27
C VAL A 219 2.85 3.47 5.33
N ASP A 220 2.18 4.58 5.64
CA ASP A 220 2.49 5.42 6.80
C ASP A 220 1.77 4.87 8.05
N PHE A 221 2.47 4.04 8.84
CA PHE A 221 1.94 3.45 10.07
C PHE A 221 1.62 4.50 11.14
N SER A 222 2.24 5.68 11.09
CA SER A 222 1.91 6.78 12.00
C SER A 222 0.50 7.29 11.71
N TYR A 223 0.14 7.36 10.42
CA TYR A 223 -1.20 7.71 9.97
C TYR A 223 -2.22 6.65 10.38
N LEU A 224 -1.95 5.37 10.14
CA LEU A 224 -2.84 4.29 10.59
C LEU A 224 -3.07 4.36 12.11
N ARG A 225 -2.00 4.52 12.91
CA ARG A 225 -2.11 4.66 14.37
C ARG A 225 -3.05 5.80 14.78
N ARG A 226 -2.98 6.95 14.11
CA ARG A 226 -3.87 8.09 14.39
C ARG A 226 -5.32 7.81 14.02
N MET A 227 -5.55 7.09 12.93
CA MET A 227 -6.90 6.75 12.48
C MET A 227 -7.64 5.81 13.43
N THR A 228 -6.93 5.15 14.36
CA THR A 228 -7.57 4.43 15.47
C THR A 228 -8.31 5.34 16.46
N GLN A 229 -7.96 6.64 16.49
CA GLN A 229 -8.53 7.64 17.40
C GLN A 229 -8.48 7.26 18.88
N GLY A 230 -7.52 6.40 19.27
CA GLY A 230 -7.39 5.93 20.65
C GLY A 230 -8.49 4.97 21.11
N ARG A 231 -9.31 4.43 20.21
CA ARG A 231 -10.30 3.38 20.51
C ARG A 231 -9.64 2.05 20.88
N VAL A 232 -8.52 1.75 20.20
CA VAL A 232 -7.74 0.53 20.39
C VAL A 232 -6.28 0.86 20.65
N ALA A 233 -5.62 -0.03 21.39
CA ALA A 233 -4.18 0.03 21.57
C ALA A 233 -3.48 -0.36 20.28
N SER A 234 -2.39 0.35 19.99
CA SER A 234 -1.56 0.19 18.80
C SER A 234 -0.15 -0.20 19.19
N VAL A 235 0.40 -1.27 18.62
CA VAL A 235 1.76 -1.76 18.91
C VAL A 235 2.56 -1.92 17.62
N GLY A 236 3.82 -1.47 17.64
CA GLY A 236 4.66 -1.35 16.44
C GLY A 236 4.54 0.03 15.79
N PRO A 237 5.02 0.20 14.54
CA PRO A 237 5.52 -0.86 13.67
C PRO A 237 6.85 -1.45 14.16
N ILE A 238 7.08 -2.73 13.89
CA ILE A 238 8.40 -3.35 13.99
C ILE A 238 8.78 -4.00 12.67
N GLN A 239 10.08 -4.05 12.40
CA GLN A 239 10.61 -4.69 11.20
C GLN A 239 10.28 -6.19 11.19
N GLN A 240 10.04 -6.73 10.00
CA GLN A 240 9.73 -8.15 9.77
C GLN A 240 10.74 -9.09 10.41
N GLN A 241 12.03 -8.81 10.27
CA GLN A 241 13.08 -9.66 10.85
C GLN A 241 12.90 -9.79 12.37
N GLN A 242 12.58 -8.69 13.06
CA GLN A 242 12.40 -8.69 14.51
C GLN A 242 11.10 -9.40 14.89
N PHE A 243 10.01 -9.13 14.18
CA PHE A 243 8.73 -9.81 14.41
C PHE A 243 8.87 -11.33 14.26
N LEU A 244 9.45 -11.80 13.16
CA LEU A 244 9.63 -13.23 12.88
C LEU A 244 10.59 -13.89 13.87
N LYS A 245 11.66 -13.20 14.26
CA LYS A 245 12.58 -13.67 15.31
C LYS A 245 11.85 -13.86 16.64
N ASN A 246 11.05 -12.88 17.05
CA ASN A 246 10.23 -12.94 18.27
C ASN A 246 9.19 -14.07 18.21
N MET A 247 8.74 -14.45 17.01
CA MET A 247 7.83 -15.58 16.78
C MET A 247 8.54 -16.94 16.72
N GLY A 248 9.87 -16.99 16.87
CA GLY A 248 10.62 -18.24 16.94
C GLY A 248 10.95 -18.86 15.57
N ILE A 249 11.08 -18.04 14.52
CA ILE A 249 11.40 -18.52 13.16
C ILE A 249 12.70 -19.35 13.11
N ASP A 250 13.71 -19.03 13.93
CA ASP A 250 15.00 -19.75 13.99
C ASP A 250 14.81 -21.21 14.42
N VAL A 251 13.98 -21.43 15.45
CA VAL A 251 13.64 -22.77 15.96
C VAL A 251 12.84 -23.53 14.91
N ARG A 252 11.90 -22.84 14.24
CA ARG A 252 11.10 -23.45 13.17
C ARG A 252 11.96 -23.87 12.00
N LEU A 253 12.94 -23.05 11.58
CA LEU A 253 13.88 -23.41 10.52
C LEU A 253 14.67 -24.66 10.91
N LYS A 254 15.22 -24.71 12.13
CA LYS A 254 15.97 -25.87 12.60
C LYS A 254 15.14 -27.15 12.53
N VAL A 255 13.91 -27.12 13.05
CA VAL A 255 12.99 -28.27 12.99
C VAL A 255 12.69 -28.68 11.55
N LEU A 256 12.53 -27.72 10.63
CA LEU A 256 12.29 -28.03 9.22
C LEU A 256 13.51 -28.67 8.55
N LEU A 257 14.71 -28.18 8.83
CA LEU A 257 15.95 -28.74 8.32
C LEU A 257 16.19 -30.16 8.83
N ASP A 258 16.02 -30.38 10.14
CA ASP A 258 16.21 -31.69 10.79
C ASP A 258 15.24 -32.75 10.26
N ASN A 259 14.02 -32.35 9.86
CA ASN A 259 13.00 -33.26 9.31
C ASN A 259 13.04 -33.40 7.78
N SER A 260 13.87 -32.62 7.09
CA SER A 260 14.04 -32.70 5.64
C SER A 260 15.24 -33.57 5.30
N SER A 261 15.02 -34.62 4.52
CA SER A 261 16.07 -35.55 4.10
C SER A 261 16.70 -35.16 2.76
N ASP A 262 16.06 -34.31 1.98
CA ASP A 262 16.54 -33.90 0.67
C ASP A 262 17.26 -32.54 0.71
N THR A 263 18.45 -32.51 0.10
CA THR A 263 19.31 -31.32 0.10
C THR A 263 18.70 -30.15 -0.66
N ALA A 264 17.85 -30.42 -1.66
CA ALA A 264 17.20 -29.38 -2.45
C ALA A 264 16.20 -28.56 -1.61
N THR A 265 15.34 -29.22 -0.84
CA THR A 265 14.40 -28.56 0.07
C THR A 265 15.13 -27.85 1.20
N GLN A 266 16.18 -28.43 1.76
CA GLN A 266 17.03 -27.74 2.74
C GLN A 266 17.58 -26.42 2.19
N GLN A 267 18.11 -26.43 0.97
CA GLN A 267 18.59 -25.21 0.32
C GLN A 267 17.47 -24.19 0.08
N GLN A 268 16.28 -24.64 -0.35
CA GLN A 268 15.13 -23.76 -0.53
C GLN A 268 14.66 -23.13 0.79
N LEU A 269 14.65 -23.89 1.88
CA LEU A 269 14.31 -23.39 3.22
C LEU A 269 15.29 -22.32 3.68
N ILE A 270 16.60 -22.55 3.49
CA ILE A 270 17.64 -21.58 3.82
C ILE A 270 17.50 -20.30 2.98
N GLN A 271 17.25 -20.44 1.67
CA GLN A 271 17.04 -19.29 0.77
C GLN A 271 15.77 -18.50 1.12
N GLY A 272 14.68 -19.19 1.46
CA GLY A 272 13.44 -18.56 1.90
C GLY A 272 13.59 -17.83 3.23
N TYR A 273 14.30 -18.43 4.19
CA TYR A 273 14.64 -17.79 5.45
C TYR A 273 15.49 -16.53 5.23
N ASP A 274 16.54 -16.61 4.42
CA ASP A 274 17.37 -15.44 4.09
C ASP A 274 16.55 -14.36 3.38
N MET A 275 15.63 -14.72 2.49
CA MET A 275 14.73 -13.75 1.86
C MET A 275 13.90 -12.97 2.89
N LEU A 276 13.34 -13.67 3.90
CA LEU A 276 12.49 -13.09 4.93
C LEU A 276 13.26 -12.31 6.00
N MET A 277 14.45 -12.78 6.39
CA MET A 277 15.18 -12.27 7.55
C MET A 277 16.30 -11.30 7.20
N ASN A 278 16.83 -11.33 5.98
CA ASN A 278 17.98 -10.50 5.61
C ASN A 278 17.59 -9.02 5.51
N PRO A 279 18.28 -8.11 6.22
CA PRO A 279 18.05 -6.66 6.16
C PRO A 279 18.04 -6.08 4.75
N LYS A 280 18.93 -6.55 3.88
CA LYS A 280 19.09 -6.04 2.51
C LYS A 280 17.95 -6.51 1.59
N LYS A 281 17.24 -7.57 1.98
CA LYS A 281 16.09 -8.17 1.29
C LYS A 281 14.79 -7.69 1.93
N MET A 282 13.95 -8.58 2.49
CA MET A 282 12.64 -8.20 3.05
C MET A 282 12.68 -7.86 4.54
N GLY A 283 13.74 -8.25 5.26
CA GLY A 283 13.79 -8.20 6.73
C GLY A 283 13.51 -6.82 7.33
N GLU A 284 14.02 -5.76 6.70
CA GLU A 284 13.82 -4.37 7.15
C GLU A 284 12.85 -3.56 6.29
N ARG A 285 12.43 -4.10 5.13
CA ARG A 285 11.53 -3.40 4.21
C ARG A 285 10.08 -3.53 4.62
N PHE A 286 9.71 -4.70 5.14
CA PHE A 286 8.36 -5.02 5.58
C PHE A 286 8.24 -4.78 7.09
N ASN A 287 7.09 -4.25 7.52
CA ASN A 287 6.84 -3.92 8.91
C ASN A 287 5.50 -4.51 9.38
N PHE A 288 5.43 -4.82 10.67
CA PHE A 288 4.26 -5.37 11.34
C PHE A 288 3.73 -4.37 12.37
N PHE A 289 2.43 -4.10 12.30
CA PHE A 289 1.70 -3.19 13.18
C PHE A 289 0.41 -3.84 13.65
N ALA A 290 0.19 -3.86 14.97
CA ALA A 290 -0.94 -4.55 15.57
C ALA A 290 -1.92 -3.59 16.24
N LEU A 291 -3.21 -3.90 16.11
CA LEU A 291 -4.31 -3.24 16.82
C LEU A 291 -4.96 -4.25 17.78
N LEU A 292 -5.19 -3.84 19.02
CA LEU A 292 -5.74 -4.71 20.07
C LEU A 292 -6.50 -3.93 21.15
N PRO A 293 -7.37 -4.56 21.95
CA PRO A 293 -8.03 -3.92 23.08
C PRO A 293 -7.02 -3.43 24.13
N HIS A 294 -7.26 -2.25 24.72
CA HIS A 294 -6.38 -1.66 25.75
C HIS A 294 -6.15 -2.57 26.97
N GLN A 295 -7.15 -3.39 27.32
CA GLN A 295 -7.08 -4.31 28.46
C GLN A 295 -5.96 -5.36 28.28
N ARG A 296 -5.61 -5.71 27.04
CA ARG A 296 -4.51 -6.65 26.73
C ARG A 296 -3.13 -6.11 27.09
N LEU A 297 -2.96 -4.79 27.15
CA LEU A 297 -1.69 -4.15 27.54
C LEU A 297 -1.65 -3.75 29.02
N SER A 298 -2.79 -3.74 29.70
CA SER A 298 -2.93 -3.23 31.08
C SER A 298 -2.62 -4.26 32.18
N SER A 299 -2.18 -5.47 31.83
CA SER A 299 -1.78 -6.50 32.81
C SER A 299 -0.39 -6.22 33.38
N GLY A 300 -0.28 -5.26 34.31
CA GLY A 300 1.02 -4.83 34.86
C GLY A 300 1.05 -4.15 36.23
N ASN A 301 -0.03 -4.15 37.03
CA ASN A 301 -0.03 -3.54 38.37
C ASN A 301 -0.49 -4.47 39.52
N THR A 302 -0.14 -5.75 39.45
CA THR A 302 -0.12 -6.61 40.64
C THR A 302 1.24 -7.27 40.77
N TYR A 303 2.01 -6.80 41.75
CA TYR A 303 3.28 -7.36 42.20
C TYR A 303 3.20 -8.89 42.29
N GLN A 304 3.86 -9.60 41.39
CA GLN A 304 4.48 -10.89 41.68
C GLN A 304 5.55 -11.21 40.63
N SER A 305 6.76 -11.41 41.15
CA SER A 305 7.96 -11.90 40.49
C SER A 305 7.69 -13.15 39.63
N LYS A 306 7.66 -12.97 38.31
CA LYS A 306 8.03 -13.92 37.25
C LYS A 306 7.94 -13.16 35.92
N SER A 307 8.97 -13.23 35.08
CA SER A 307 9.02 -12.60 33.77
C SER A 307 7.79 -13.01 32.94
N LEU A 308 6.79 -12.14 32.86
CA LEU A 308 5.61 -12.35 32.04
C LEU A 308 6.04 -12.37 30.57
N PRO A 309 5.65 -13.38 29.77
CA PRO A 309 5.81 -13.32 28.32
C PRO A 309 5.06 -12.08 27.81
N SER A 310 5.65 -11.38 26.83
CA SER A 310 5.04 -10.16 26.28
C SER A 310 3.57 -10.40 25.92
N PRO A 311 2.65 -9.48 26.27
CA PRO A 311 1.20 -9.65 26.06
C PRO A 311 0.80 -9.81 24.59
N VAL A 312 1.68 -9.50 23.63
CA VAL A 312 1.40 -9.58 22.19
C VAL A 312 2.52 -10.35 21.49
N ALA A 313 2.16 -11.50 20.91
CA ALA A 313 3.09 -12.35 20.18
C ALA A 313 3.78 -11.57 19.04
N GLY A 314 5.10 -11.71 18.94
CA GLY A 314 5.91 -10.96 17.96
C GLY A 314 6.35 -9.56 18.40
N PHE A 315 5.74 -8.96 19.43
CA PHE A 315 6.05 -7.60 19.92
C PHE A 315 6.73 -7.61 21.31
N GLY A 316 7.53 -8.64 21.56
CA GLY A 316 8.26 -8.91 22.82
C GLY A 316 8.86 -7.70 23.51
N GLU A 317 9.68 -6.96 22.76
CA GLU A 317 10.60 -5.95 23.27
C GLU A 317 9.99 -4.54 23.39
N LEU A 318 8.80 -4.30 22.82
CA LEU A 318 8.18 -2.97 22.79
C LEU A 318 7.30 -2.64 24.01
N THR A 319 7.07 -3.59 24.91
CA THR A 319 6.07 -3.44 25.98
C THR A 319 6.52 -2.61 27.19
N TRP A 320 7.66 -1.91 27.09
CA TRP A 320 8.26 -1.14 28.19
C TRP A 320 8.92 0.18 27.75
N LYS A 321 8.27 0.98 26.89
CA LYS A 321 8.64 2.39 26.67
C LYS A 321 7.40 3.27 26.57
#